data_AF-A0A382YWF7-F1
#
_entry.id   AF-A0A382YWF7-F1
#
_cell.length_a   1.000
_cell.length_b   1.000
_cell.length_c   1.000
_cell.angle_alpha   90.00
_cell.angle_beta   90.00
_cell.angle_gamma   90.00
#
_symmetry.space_group_name_H-M   'P 1'
#
loop_
_entity.id
_entity.type
_entity.pdbx_description
1 polymer ?
#
loop_
_entity_poly.entity_id
_entity_poly.type
_entity_poly.pdbx_seq_one_letter_code
_entity_poly.pdbx_strand_id
1 'polypeptide(L)'
;MMWLANCSECIEHDFKFYQSNHEGEIIDFIHDERHWTQGIIINPGAFTHYSYAIMDAIKSVNIPTVEVHITDLKKRDDFRKKSVIAPACIK
;
A
#
# COMPACT_ATOMS: atom_id res chain seq x y z
N MET A 1 8.60 1.28 12.16
CA MET A 1 7.34 2.03 12.38
C MET A 1 7.52 3.13 13.42
N MET A 2 8.08 2.87 14.62
CA MET A 2 8.38 3.91 15.61
C MET A 2 9.23 5.08 15.10
N TRP A 3 10.11 4.87 14.12
CA TRP A 3 10.90 5.98 13.57
C TRP A 3 10.05 7.00 12.81
N LEU A 4 9.08 6.58 12.00
CA LEU A 4 8.22 7.52 11.25
C LEU A 4 7.40 8.39 12.19
N ALA A 5 6.85 7.80 13.25
CA ALA A 5 6.07 8.54 14.24
C ALA A 5 6.90 9.51 15.11
N ASN A 6 8.24 9.40 15.09
CA ASN A 6 9.14 10.20 15.93
C ASN A 6 10.21 10.96 15.12
N CYS A 7 10.15 10.94 13.79
CA CYS A 7 11.08 11.67 12.94
C CYS A 7 10.67 13.15 12.93
N SER A 8 11.64 14.06 13.05
CA SER A 8 11.40 15.51 13.00
C SER A 8 10.68 15.97 11.72
N GLU A 9 10.88 15.23 10.63
CA GLU A 9 10.28 15.52 9.32
C GLU A 9 8.84 15.04 9.20
N CYS A 10 8.36 14.21 10.13
CA CYS A 10 7.05 13.56 10.07
C CYS A 10 6.12 13.96 11.23
N ILE A 11 6.54 14.90 12.08
CA ILE A 11 5.85 15.21 13.34
C ILE A 11 4.47 15.87 13.13
N GLU A 12 4.22 16.43 11.95
CA GLU A 12 2.92 17.02 11.56
C GLU A 12 1.98 16.01 10.89
N HIS A 13 2.38 14.73 10.81
CA HIS A 13 1.61 13.68 10.18
C HIS A 13 1.20 12.61 11.19
N ASP A 14 -0.06 12.20 11.13
CA ASP A 14 -0.56 11.04 11.85
C ASP A 14 -0.42 9.78 11.00
N PHE A 15 -0.01 8.68 11.64
CA PHE A 15 0.17 7.40 10.96
C PHE A 15 -0.64 6.30 11.64
N LYS A 16 -1.39 5.55 10.82
CA LYS A 16 -1.94 4.25 11.19
C LYS A 16 -1.18 3.16 10.44
N PHE A 17 -0.74 2.17 11.19
CA PHE A 17 -0.05 1.01 10.64
C PHE A 17 -0.95 -0.20 10.72
N TYR A 18 -1.04 -0.93 9.61
CA TYR A 18 -1.84 -2.13 9.52
C TYR A 18 -1.11 -3.20 8.71
N GLN A 19 -1.28 -4.45 9.11
CA GLN A 19 -0.76 -5.60 8.40
C GLN A 19 -1.75 -6.75 8.53
N SER A 20 -2.02 -7.42 7.41
CA SER A 20 -2.71 -8.70 7.39
C SER A 20 -2.17 -9.58 6.27
N ASN A 21 -2.35 -10.88 6.43
CA ASN A 21 -2.15 -11.87 5.36
C ASN A 21 -3.44 -12.17 4.60
N HIS A 22 -4.58 -11.69 5.09
CA HIS A 22 -5.88 -11.87 4.48
C HIS A 22 -6.17 -10.70 3.53
N GLU A 23 -6.36 -11.01 2.25
CA GLU A 23 -6.64 -10.02 1.21
C GLU A 23 -7.86 -9.15 1.55
N GLY A 24 -8.95 -9.78 2.02
CA GLY A 24 -10.16 -9.08 2.41
C GLY A 24 -9.95 -8.06 3.52
N GLU A 25 -9.14 -8.39 4.53
CA GLU A 25 -8.90 -7.45 5.64
C GLU A 25 -8.07 -6.23 5.21
N ILE A 26 -7.18 -6.39 4.23
CA ILE A 26 -6.46 -5.25 3.62
C ILE A 26 -7.44 -4.35 2.87
N ILE A 27 -8.38 -4.95 2.13
CA ILE A 27 -9.42 -4.22 1.38
C ILE A 27 -10.33 -3.46 2.36
N ASP A 28 -10.79 -4.13 3.40
CA ASP A 28 -11.65 -3.53 4.44
C ASP A 28 -10.92 -2.37 5.12
N PHE A 29 -9.64 -2.54 5.48
CA PHE A 29 -8.84 -1.46 6.06
C PHE A 29 -8.71 -0.24 5.13
N ILE A 30 -8.47 -0.44 3.83
CA ILE A 30 -8.42 0.64 2.83
C ILE A 30 -9.76 1.40 2.79
N HIS A 31 -10.87 0.66 2.76
CA HIS A 31 -12.19 1.28 2.72
C HIS A 31 -12.54 2.01 4.02
N ASP A 32 -12.27 1.43 5.18
CA ASP A 32 -12.62 2.00 6.49
C ASP A 32 -11.84 3.29 6.77
N GLU A 33 -10.58 3.36 6.35
CA GLU A 33 -9.70 4.51 6.60
C GLU A 33 -9.86 5.64 5.58
N ARG A 34 -10.73 5.48 4.56
CA ARG A 34 -10.86 6.44 3.44
C ARG A 34 -11.25 7.86 3.84
N HIS A 35 -11.88 8.03 5.01
CA HIS A 35 -12.26 9.34 5.55
C HIS A 35 -11.26 9.91 6.54
N TRP A 36 -10.32 9.09 7.01
CA TRP A 36 -9.30 9.47 7.98
C TRP A 36 -7.98 9.82 7.30
N THR A 37 -7.59 9.06 6.28
CA THR A 37 -6.30 9.25 5.62
C THR A 37 -6.37 10.15 4.39
N GLN A 38 -5.28 10.88 4.13
CA GLN A 38 -5.06 11.67 2.93
C GLN A 38 -4.08 11.01 1.95
N GLY A 39 -3.44 9.91 2.37
CA GLY A 39 -2.47 9.18 1.57
C GLY A 39 -2.29 7.74 2.04
N ILE A 40 -1.89 6.85 1.13
CA ILE A 40 -1.65 5.44 1.43
C ILE A 40 -0.22 5.07 1.04
N ILE A 41 0.49 4.40 1.94
CA ILE A 41 1.76 3.73 1.64
C ILE A 41 1.51 2.23 1.82
N ILE A 42 1.67 1.46 0.76
CA ILE A 42 1.35 0.03 0.79
C ILE A 42 2.51 -0.82 0.27
N ASN A 43 2.80 -1.90 1.00
CA ASN A 43 3.57 -3.03 0.50
C ASN A 43 2.66 -4.26 0.45
N PRO A 44 2.07 -4.58 -0.71
CA PRO A 44 1.13 -5.69 -0.82
C PRO A 44 1.81 -7.08 -0.78
N GLY A 45 3.14 -7.15 -0.68
CA GLY A 45 3.87 -8.42 -0.65
C GLY A 45 3.63 -9.23 -1.92
N ALA A 46 3.18 -10.49 -1.78
CA ALA A 46 2.84 -11.32 -2.94
C ALA A 46 1.62 -10.78 -3.72
N PHE A 47 0.67 -10.12 -3.05
CA PHE A 47 -0.52 -9.57 -3.69
C PHE A 47 -0.20 -8.50 -4.73
N THR A 48 0.99 -7.90 -4.66
CA THR A 48 1.58 -7.05 -5.71
C THR A 48 1.39 -7.65 -7.10
N HIS A 49 1.54 -8.97 -7.22
CA HIS A 49 1.60 -9.66 -8.50
C HIS A 49 0.26 -10.29 -8.90
N TYR A 50 -0.72 -10.34 -8.00
CA TYR A 50 -1.90 -11.22 -8.15
C TYR A 50 -3.23 -10.57 -7.77
N SER A 51 -3.26 -9.57 -6.89
CA SER A 51 -4.50 -9.03 -6.35
C SER A 51 -5.02 -7.85 -7.16
N TYR A 52 -5.88 -8.15 -8.13
CA TYR A 52 -6.70 -7.10 -8.76
C TYR A 52 -7.74 -6.53 -7.79
N ALA A 53 -8.14 -7.31 -6.77
CA ALA A 53 -9.07 -6.85 -5.75
C ALA A 53 -8.49 -5.69 -4.91
N ILE A 54 -7.23 -5.78 -4.47
CA ILE A 54 -6.55 -4.67 -3.78
C ILE A 54 -6.33 -3.48 -4.73
N MET A 55 -5.97 -3.73 -6.00
CA MET A 55 -5.87 -2.65 -7.01
C MET A 55 -7.19 -1.88 -7.14
N ASP A 56 -8.33 -2.58 -7.22
CA ASP A 56 -9.64 -1.96 -7.36
C ASP A 56 -10.08 -1.25 -6.07
N ALA A 57 -9.76 -1.79 -4.89
CA ALA A 57 -9.99 -1.12 -3.62
C ALA A 57 -9.21 0.21 -3.52
N ILE A 58 -7.95 0.25 -3.96
CA ILE A 58 -7.17 1.49 -4.00
C ILE A 58 -7.82 2.51 -4.96
N LYS A 59 -8.26 2.06 -6.14
CA LYS A 59 -8.94 2.95 -7.11
C LYS A 59 -10.28 3.47 -6.59
N SER A 60 -11.01 2.68 -5.81
CA SER A 60 -12.37 3.03 -5.34
C SER A 60 -12.36 4.20 -4.34
N VAL A 61 -11.30 4.35 -3.56
CA VAL A 61 -11.20 5.40 -2.53
C VAL A 61 -10.68 6.73 -3.06
N ASN A 62 -10.07 6.77 -4.24
CA ASN A 62 -9.49 7.98 -4.86
C ASN A 62 -8.49 8.73 -3.95
N ILE A 63 -7.67 7.98 -3.21
CA ILE A 63 -6.64 8.51 -2.31
C ILE A 63 -5.25 8.31 -2.94
N PRO A 64 -4.38 9.34 -2.96
CA PRO A 64 -3.01 9.20 -3.44
C PRO A 64 -2.28 8.03 -2.76
N THR A 65 -1.83 7.06 -3.56
CA THR A 65 -1.26 5.81 -3.05
C THR A 65 0.12 5.57 -3.62
N VAL A 66 1.08 5.29 -2.75
CA VAL A 66 2.46 4.91 -3.08
C VAL A 66 2.65 3.42 -2.79
N GLU A 67 2.98 2.65 -3.82
CA GLU A 67 3.43 1.28 -3.68
C GLU A 67 4.92 1.23 -3.33
N VAL A 68 5.26 0.47 -2.30
CA VAL A 68 6.65 0.27 -1.86
C VAL A 68 6.99 -1.20 -1.74
N HIS A 69 8.24 -1.53 -2.06
CA HIS A 69 8.78 -2.88 -1.87
C HIS A 69 10.12 -2.80 -1.15
N ILE A 70 10.31 -3.65 -0.14
CA ILE A 70 11.57 -3.74 0.61
C ILE A 70 12.70 -4.24 -0.29
N THR A 71 12.38 -5.06 -1.29
CA THR A 71 13.34 -5.67 -2.22
C THR A 71 13.10 -5.20 -3.65
N ASP A 72 14.17 -5.13 -4.44
CA ASP A 72 14.09 -4.80 -5.86
C ASP A 72 13.42 -5.93 -6.66
N LEU A 73 12.18 -5.68 -7.10
CA LEU A 73 11.39 -6.60 -7.92
C LEU A 73 12.07 -6.96 -9.25
N LYS A 74 12.89 -6.07 -9.81
CA LYS A 74 13.56 -6.31 -11.11
C LYS A 74 14.65 -7.37 -11.02
N LYS A 75 15.21 -7.59 -9.83
CA LYS A 75 16.26 -8.58 -9.53
C LYS A 75 15.69 -9.93 -9.07
N ARG A 76 14.38 -10.11 -9.16
CA ARG A 76 13.65 -11.28 -8.67
C ARG A 76 13.13 -12.11 -9.85
N ASP A 77 12.47 -13.22 -9.52
CA ASP A 77 11.82 -14.12 -10.48
C ASP A 77 10.87 -13.36 -11.42
N ASP A 78 10.67 -13.86 -12.64
CA ASP A 78 9.90 -13.15 -13.67
C ASP A 78 8.47 -12.79 -13.24
N PHE A 79 7.81 -13.67 -12.49
CA PHE A 79 6.46 -13.42 -11.99
C PHE A 79 6.40 -12.22 -11.02
N ARG A 80 7.54 -11.84 -10.42
CA ARG A 80 7.64 -10.73 -9.47
C ARG A 80 7.96 -9.39 -10.12
N LYS A 81 8.28 -9.38 -11.41
CA LYS A 81 8.64 -8.15 -12.15
C LYS A 81 7.43 -7.30 -12.51
N LYS A 82 6.22 -7.88 -12.49
CA LYS A 82 4.97 -7.20 -12.80
C LYS A 82 4.18 -6.94 -11.52
N SER A 83 3.89 -5.67 -11.25
CA SER A 83 2.88 -5.28 -10.26
C SER A 83 1.55 -5.06 -10.98
N VAL A 84 0.49 -5.71 -10.48
CA VAL A 84 -0.90 -5.41 -10.87
C VAL A 84 -1.45 -4.24 -10.07
N ILE A 85 -0.77 -3.81 -9.00
CA ILE A 85 -1.16 -2.71 -8.12
C ILE A 85 -0.68 -1.37 -8.68
N ALA A 86 0.49 -1.33 -9.31
CA ALA A 86 1.10 -0.11 -9.87
C ALA A 86 0.15 0.80 -10.68
N PRO A 87 -0.81 0.30 -11.50
CA PRO A 87 -1.77 1.15 -12.20
C PRO A 87 -2.74 1.94 -11.31
N ALA A 88 -2.87 1.58 -10.03
CA ALA A 88 -3.67 2.28 -9.03
C ALA A 88 -2.86 3.28 -8.19
N CYS A 89 -1.54 3.31 -8.36
CA CYS A 89 -0.63 4.15 -7.58
C CYS A 89 -0.15 5.37 -8.36
N ILE A 90 0.27 6.41 -7.64
CA ILE A 90 0.92 7.58 -8.24
C ILE A 90 2.33 7.22 -8.71
N LYS A 91 2.79 7.89 -9.78
CA LYS A 91 4.10 7.64 -10.41
C LYS A 91 5.20 8.50 -9.81
#